data_AF-A0A7G6SKC2-F1
#
_entry.id   AF-A0A7G6SKC2-F1
#
_cell.length_a   1.000
_cell.length_b   1.000
_cell.length_c   1.000
_cell.angle_alpha   90.00
_cell.angle_beta   90.00
_cell.angle_gamma   90.00
#
_symmetry.space_group_name_H-M   'P 1'
#
loop_
_entity.id
_entity.type
_entity.pdbx_description
1 polymer ?
#
loop_
_entity_poly.entity_id
_entity_poly.type
_entity_poly.pdbx_seq_one_letter_code
_entity_poly.pdbx_strand_id
1 'polypeptide(L)'
;MRPYSLPPTKQNSLLVSACLLTADKAVRRWSVPDRRLQQPGPATAERFESFAGTGRLLSFDLQPGLSINDAIAGPLVAANIRAAALVIEGGAFQPFHYLMPALSKDDLHAAWYSDTFSPPGETKLERGNVTFGERDGAPFIHCHATWIEPDGKRCAGHILPHETMVSQPVRATAWGVEDIRMISEPDAETAFTIFHPVPLDKTSGDATGPRTIIARVRPNEDIITALEAICRKHGLAGAHLRGGVGSLIGARYTNGSRVGDIATEVFITGGFVSANSSRTQLEITMVDTKGGITNGALLRGENPVCITFELCLEEA
;
A
#
# COMPACT_ATOMS: atom_id res chain seq x y z
N MET A 1 25.40 -68.11 55.21
CA MET A 1 24.19 -68.13 56.07
C MET A 1 23.09 -67.30 55.39
N ARG A 2 21.82 -67.63 55.63
CA ARG A 2 20.59 -66.80 55.49
C ARG A 2 19.91 -66.77 56.90
N PRO A 3 18.80 -66.05 57.18
CA PRO A 3 17.99 -65.08 56.41
C PRO A 3 18.24 -63.63 56.93
N TYR A 4 17.41 -62.56 56.87
CA TYR A 4 16.04 -62.20 56.41
C TYR A 4 16.15 -60.95 55.49
N SER A 5 15.28 -60.62 54.53
CA SER A 5 13.81 -60.43 54.41
C SER A 5 13.28 -59.04 54.80
N LEU A 6 12.56 -58.39 53.87
CA LEU A 6 11.96 -57.04 53.91
C LEU A 6 10.55 -57.05 54.58
N PRO A 7 9.85 -55.89 54.77
CA PRO A 7 8.94 -55.36 53.72
C PRO A 7 8.87 -53.78 53.74
N PRO A 8 7.79 -53.02 53.36
CA PRO A 8 7.95 -52.01 52.27
C PRO A 8 7.24 -50.63 52.40
N THR A 9 7.67 -49.65 51.58
CA THR A 9 6.87 -48.47 51.13
C THR A 9 7.33 -48.08 49.72
N LYS A 10 6.52 -48.31 48.67
CA LYS A 10 5.36 -47.54 48.17
C LYS A 10 5.71 -46.26 47.39
N GLN A 11 5.51 -46.35 46.07
CA GLN A 11 4.98 -45.32 45.15
C GLN A 11 5.88 -44.08 44.87
N ASN A 12 5.95 -43.52 43.65
CA ASN A 12 5.28 -43.85 42.38
C ASN A 12 6.29 -43.87 41.23
N SER A 13 6.02 -44.67 40.19
CA SER A 13 6.59 -44.45 38.86
C SER A 13 5.80 -43.36 38.13
N LEU A 14 6.48 -42.55 37.32
CA LEU A 14 5.88 -41.91 36.15
C LEU A 14 6.97 -41.58 35.11
N LEU A 15 6.58 -41.74 33.85
CA LEU A 15 7.44 -42.03 32.71
C LEU A 15 8.53 -40.98 32.42
N VAL A 16 9.69 -41.48 32.00
CA VAL A 16 10.50 -40.79 30.99
C VAL A 16 9.67 -40.67 29.73
N SER A 17 9.42 -39.45 29.26
CA SER A 17 8.91 -39.20 27.91
C SER A 17 9.49 -37.88 27.40
N ALA A 18 10.53 -37.99 26.57
CA ALA A 18 11.08 -36.83 25.87
C ALA A 18 10.27 -36.61 24.59
N CYS A 19 9.61 -35.45 24.46
CA CYS A 19 9.02 -35.02 23.22
C CYS A 19 9.13 -33.49 23.07
N LEU A 20 9.13 -33.03 21.82
CA LEU A 20 9.62 -31.71 21.40
C LEU A 20 8.82 -30.55 22.02
N LEU A 21 9.51 -29.55 22.56
CA LEU A 21 8.96 -28.24 22.96
C LEU A 21 9.76 -27.08 22.35
N THR A 22 10.11 -27.21 21.07
CA THR A 22 10.89 -26.23 20.28
C THR A 22 10.25 -25.98 18.91
N ALA A 23 9.09 -25.32 18.89
CA ALA A 23 8.41 -24.82 17.68
C ALA A 23 7.29 -23.81 17.99
N ASP A 24 6.54 -24.04 19.07
CA ASP A 24 5.13 -23.62 19.17
C ASP A 24 4.87 -22.17 19.66
N LYS A 25 5.83 -21.26 19.49
CA LYS A 25 5.67 -19.83 19.80
C LYS A 25 5.48 -18.92 18.57
N ALA A 26 5.84 -19.37 17.38
CA ALA A 26 5.78 -18.55 16.16
C ALA A 26 4.37 -18.44 15.54
N VAL A 27 3.43 -19.33 15.90
CA VAL A 27 2.20 -19.60 15.11
C VAL A 27 0.93 -19.02 15.75
N ARG A 28 1.03 -18.00 16.61
CA ARG A 28 -0.13 -17.34 17.26
C ARG A 28 -0.22 -15.82 17.02
N ARG A 29 0.26 -15.33 15.87
CA ARG A 29 0.10 -13.92 15.42
C ARG A 29 -1.02 -13.68 14.39
N TRP A 30 -1.65 -14.72 13.86
CA TRP A 30 -2.56 -14.59 12.71
C TRP A 30 -3.86 -15.38 12.91
N SER A 31 -5.01 -14.71 12.75
CA SER A 31 -6.31 -15.35 12.53
C SER A 31 -6.80 -15.04 11.12
N VAL A 32 -6.40 -15.90 10.18
CA VAL A 32 -6.89 -15.89 8.78
C VAL A 32 -8.44 -15.83 8.67
N PRO A 33 -9.24 -16.45 9.58
CA PRO A 33 -10.69 -16.27 9.59
C PRO A 33 -11.17 -14.82 9.76
N ASP A 34 -10.49 -14.03 10.60
CA ASP A 34 -10.90 -12.66 10.94
C ASP A 34 -10.33 -11.62 9.97
N ARG A 35 -9.42 -12.04 9.07
CA ARG A 35 -8.72 -11.21 8.07
C ARG A 35 -8.06 -9.97 8.67
N ARG A 36 -7.59 -10.09 9.90
CA ARG A 36 -6.95 -9.05 10.69
C ARG A 36 -5.48 -9.40 10.90
N LEU A 37 -4.61 -8.41 10.77
CA LEU A 37 -3.17 -8.52 10.93
C LEU A 37 -2.73 -7.77 12.20
N GLN A 38 -2.06 -8.48 13.12
CA GLN A 38 -1.49 -7.86 14.31
C GLN A 38 -0.21 -7.10 13.92
N GLN A 39 -0.30 -5.78 13.99
CA GLN A 39 0.83 -4.86 13.77
C GLN A 39 1.77 -4.85 14.98
N PRO A 40 3.07 -4.51 14.81
CA PRO A 40 4.03 -4.53 15.92
C PRO A 40 3.71 -3.53 17.03
N GLY A 41 3.18 -2.36 16.69
CA GLY A 41 2.93 -1.26 17.61
C GLY A 41 1.47 -1.12 18.06
N PRO A 42 1.19 -0.12 18.93
CA PRO A 42 -0.15 0.20 19.36
C PRO A 42 -0.97 0.79 18.20
N ALA A 43 -2.23 0.36 18.06
CA ALA A 43 -3.12 0.92 17.06
C ALA A 43 -3.53 2.36 17.42
N THR A 44 -3.39 3.29 16.48
CA THR A 44 -3.82 4.69 16.64
C THR A 44 -5.34 4.79 16.65
N ALA A 45 -5.93 5.69 17.46
CA ALA A 45 -7.39 5.82 17.57
C ALA A 45 -8.07 6.45 16.33
N GLU A 46 -7.46 7.47 15.70
CA GLU A 46 -7.89 7.92 14.37
C GLU A 46 -7.38 6.94 13.31
N ARG A 47 -8.30 6.28 12.61
CA ARG A 47 -7.97 5.19 11.67
C ARG A 47 -7.72 5.64 10.22
N PHE A 48 -7.94 6.92 9.91
CA PHE A 48 -7.58 7.51 8.63
C PHE A 48 -7.25 9.00 8.79
N GLU A 49 -6.18 9.45 8.14
CA GLU A 49 -5.84 10.86 8.01
C GLU A 49 -6.40 11.39 6.69
N SER A 50 -6.92 12.62 6.68
CA SER A 50 -7.43 13.24 5.44
C SER A 50 -7.63 14.73 5.60
N PHE A 51 -7.14 15.49 4.63
CA PHE A 51 -7.19 16.96 4.59
C PHE A 51 -7.66 17.43 3.20
N ALA A 52 -8.33 18.59 3.15
CA ALA A 52 -8.94 19.14 1.95
C ALA A 52 -8.15 20.35 1.43
N GLY A 53 -7.65 20.24 0.21
CA GLY A 53 -6.91 21.28 -0.51
C GLY A 53 -7.53 21.64 -1.87
N THR A 54 -6.94 22.62 -2.55
CA THR A 54 -7.39 23.02 -3.89
C THR A 54 -6.69 22.18 -4.96
N GLY A 55 -7.45 21.35 -5.65
CA GLY A 55 -6.98 20.42 -6.67
C GLY A 55 -6.47 21.10 -7.94
N ARG A 56 -5.36 20.59 -8.47
CA ARG A 56 -4.76 21.00 -9.74
C ARG A 56 -4.42 19.76 -10.57
N LEU A 57 -4.87 19.76 -11.83
CA LEU A 57 -4.63 18.71 -12.81
C LEU A 57 -3.44 19.08 -13.71
N LEU A 58 -2.44 18.21 -13.79
CA LEU A 58 -1.31 18.31 -14.71
C LEU A 58 -1.19 17.05 -15.58
N SER A 59 -0.72 17.21 -16.81
CA SER A 59 -0.32 16.11 -17.70
C SER A 59 1.04 16.42 -18.32
N PHE A 60 1.93 15.44 -18.31
CA PHE A 60 3.31 15.56 -18.82
C PHE A 60 3.88 14.17 -19.15
N ASP A 61 4.92 14.10 -19.96
CA ASP A 61 5.62 12.85 -20.24
C ASP A 61 6.94 12.79 -19.47
N LEU A 62 7.20 11.68 -18.77
CA LEU A 62 8.46 11.40 -18.08
C LEU A 62 9.56 11.23 -19.14
N GLN A 63 10.62 12.03 -19.07
CA GLN A 63 11.65 12.04 -20.12
C GLN A 63 12.71 10.94 -19.89
N PRO A 64 13.17 10.25 -20.95
CA PRO A 64 14.25 9.27 -20.86
C PRO A 64 15.55 9.82 -20.25
N GLY A 65 16.29 8.96 -19.56
CA GLY A 65 17.57 9.28 -18.92
C GLY A 65 17.45 9.87 -17.50
N LEU A 66 16.24 10.04 -16.97
CA LEU A 66 15.97 10.40 -15.57
C LEU A 66 15.52 9.17 -14.77
N SER A 67 15.68 9.21 -13.44
CA SER A 67 14.98 8.26 -12.57
C SER A 67 13.47 8.52 -12.60
N ILE A 68 12.65 7.50 -12.33
CA ILE A 68 11.19 7.68 -12.23
C ILE A 68 10.82 8.68 -11.13
N ASN A 69 11.59 8.75 -10.04
CA ASN A 69 11.45 9.80 -9.02
C ASN A 69 11.60 11.21 -9.62
N ASP A 70 12.72 11.47 -10.28
CA ASP A 70 13.09 12.83 -10.67
C ASP A 70 12.29 13.32 -11.87
N ALA A 71 11.92 12.39 -12.77
CA ALA A 71 11.03 12.67 -13.90
C ALA A 71 9.60 13.05 -13.45
N ILE A 72 9.13 12.54 -12.31
CA ILE A 72 7.85 12.92 -11.69
C ILE A 72 8.01 14.18 -10.84
N ALA A 73 9.06 14.24 -10.03
CA ALA A 73 9.27 15.32 -9.06
C ALA A 73 9.54 16.67 -9.74
N GLY A 74 10.35 16.71 -10.81
CA GLY A 74 10.72 17.95 -11.50
C GLY A 74 9.50 18.80 -11.93
N PRO A 75 8.57 18.23 -12.74
CA PRO A 75 7.35 18.93 -13.15
C PRO A 75 6.43 19.35 -11.99
N LEU A 76 6.29 18.52 -10.95
CA LEU A 76 5.41 18.81 -9.81
C LEU A 76 5.98 19.89 -8.89
N VAL A 77 7.29 19.85 -8.60
CA VAL A 77 7.99 20.88 -7.81
C VAL A 77 7.99 22.21 -8.57
N ALA A 78 8.26 22.19 -9.89
CA ALA A 78 8.18 23.39 -10.73
C ALA A 78 6.76 23.99 -10.79
N ALA A 79 5.72 23.14 -10.68
CA ALA A 79 4.33 23.56 -10.56
C ALA A 79 3.91 23.97 -9.14
N ASN A 80 4.82 23.94 -8.16
CA ASN A 80 4.58 24.19 -6.74
C ASN A 80 3.63 23.21 -6.02
N ILE A 81 3.44 22.00 -6.55
CA ILE A 81 2.68 20.93 -5.88
C ILE A 81 3.49 20.38 -4.68
N ARG A 82 2.78 19.88 -3.66
CA ARG A 82 3.33 19.33 -2.40
C ARG A 82 2.79 17.95 -2.02
N ALA A 83 1.62 17.59 -2.55
CA ALA A 83 1.06 16.26 -2.51
C ALA A 83 0.34 15.99 -3.83
N ALA A 84 0.48 14.79 -4.40
CA ALA A 84 -0.32 14.36 -5.54
C ALA A 84 -0.52 12.84 -5.58
N ALA A 85 -1.59 12.39 -6.21
CA ALA A 85 -1.62 11.08 -6.85
C ALA A 85 -1.47 11.24 -8.36
N LEU A 86 -0.77 10.28 -8.99
CA LEU A 86 -0.61 10.21 -10.43
C LEU A 86 -1.12 8.86 -10.95
N VAL A 87 -1.56 8.87 -12.21
CA VAL A 87 -1.64 7.69 -13.07
C VAL A 87 -0.49 7.79 -14.09
N ILE A 88 0.26 6.71 -14.24
CA ILE A 88 1.34 6.59 -15.25
C ILE A 88 1.05 5.45 -16.22
N GLU A 89 1.21 5.69 -17.52
CA GLU A 89 0.76 4.77 -18.59
C GLU A 89 1.70 4.76 -19.80
N GLY A 90 1.98 3.57 -20.33
CA GLY A 90 2.87 3.36 -21.48
C GLY A 90 4.34 3.73 -21.20
N GLY A 91 5.17 3.71 -22.24
CA GLY A 91 6.62 3.92 -22.11
C GLY A 91 7.34 2.70 -21.53
N ALA A 92 8.61 2.89 -21.14
CA ALA A 92 9.46 1.81 -20.69
C ALA A 92 10.62 2.29 -19.79
N PHE A 93 11.21 1.35 -19.07
CA PHE A 93 12.30 1.57 -18.13
C PHE A 93 13.50 0.66 -18.41
N GLN A 94 14.71 1.22 -18.31
CA GLN A 94 15.97 0.47 -18.32
C GLN A 94 17.13 1.31 -17.71
N PRO A 95 17.80 0.85 -16.64
CA PRO A 95 17.45 -0.33 -15.83
C PRO A 95 16.11 -0.17 -15.11
N PHE A 96 15.56 -1.30 -14.66
CA PHE A 96 14.30 -1.40 -13.93
C PHE A 96 14.50 -2.24 -12.68
N HIS A 97 14.06 -1.75 -11.54
CA HIS A 97 14.28 -2.37 -10.23
C HIS A 97 12.99 -2.30 -9.40
N TYR A 98 12.60 -3.42 -8.80
CA TYR A 98 11.31 -3.53 -8.11
C TYR A 98 11.33 -4.50 -6.91
N LEU A 99 10.30 -4.35 -6.07
CA LEU A 99 10.02 -5.19 -4.90
C LEU A 99 8.65 -5.87 -5.05
N MET A 100 8.54 -7.08 -4.51
CA MET A 100 7.28 -7.83 -4.36
C MET A 100 6.78 -7.76 -2.92
N PRO A 101 5.47 -7.90 -2.66
CA PRO A 101 4.98 -8.17 -1.31
C PRO A 101 5.52 -9.51 -0.82
N ALA A 102 5.91 -9.57 0.45
CA ALA A 102 6.47 -10.75 1.08
C ALA A 102 5.96 -10.92 2.52
N LEU A 103 6.15 -12.13 3.06
CA LEU A 103 6.03 -12.37 4.49
C LEU A 103 7.28 -11.82 5.20
N SER A 104 7.13 -11.27 6.42
CA SER A 104 8.31 -10.85 7.18
C SER A 104 9.23 -12.04 7.48
N LYS A 105 10.54 -11.77 7.38
CA LYS A 105 11.62 -12.67 7.80
C LYS A 105 12.07 -12.40 9.25
N ASP A 106 11.49 -11.39 9.92
CA ASP A 106 11.85 -10.94 11.27
C ASP A 106 10.71 -11.11 12.31
N ASP A 107 11.05 -10.90 13.59
CA ASP A 107 10.11 -10.97 14.72
C ASP A 107 9.27 -9.68 14.91
N LEU A 108 9.42 -8.67 14.06
CA LEU A 108 8.81 -7.34 14.23
C LEU A 108 7.64 -7.14 13.26
N HIS A 109 7.91 -7.07 11.97
CA HIS A 109 6.96 -6.63 10.97
C HIS A 109 5.91 -7.69 10.63
N ALA A 110 4.70 -7.24 10.29
CA ALA A 110 3.57 -8.13 10.01
C ALA A 110 3.46 -8.55 8.52
N ALA A 111 4.05 -7.77 7.64
CA ALA A 111 4.35 -8.05 6.23
C ALA A 111 5.73 -7.43 5.91
N TRP A 112 6.32 -7.71 4.75
CA TRP A 112 7.59 -7.12 4.33
C TRP A 112 7.71 -7.04 2.81
N TYR A 113 8.79 -6.45 2.30
CA TYR A 113 9.15 -6.53 0.88
C TYR A 113 10.04 -7.73 0.57
N SER A 114 10.09 -8.14 -0.69
CA SER A 114 11.08 -9.11 -1.17
C SER A 114 12.51 -8.55 -1.16
N ASP A 115 13.47 -9.41 -1.48
CA ASP A 115 14.76 -8.97 -1.97
C ASP A 115 14.58 -8.32 -3.37
N THR A 116 15.46 -7.39 -3.79
CA THR A 116 15.27 -6.59 -5.03
C THR A 116 15.35 -7.42 -6.31
N PHE A 117 14.34 -7.29 -7.16
CA PHE A 117 14.34 -7.87 -8.51
C PHE A 117 14.87 -6.86 -9.54
N SER A 118 15.65 -7.36 -10.50
CA SER A 118 16.36 -6.56 -11.52
C SER A 118 16.35 -7.28 -12.88
N PRO A 119 15.24 -7.26 -13.64
CA PRO A 119 15.13 -8.00 -14.90
C PRO A 119 16.10 -7.46 -15.97
N PRO A 120 16.76 -8.34 -16.76
CA PRO A 120 17.81 -7.93 -17.69
C PRO A 120 17.24 -7.38 -19.01
N GLY A 121 17.07 -6.07 -19.09
CA GLY A 121 16.70 -5.35 -20.32
C GLY A 121 15.55 -4.37 -20.12
N GLU A 122 14.96 -3.92 -21.23
CA GLU A 122 13.90 -2.91 -21.21
C GLU A 122 12.55 -3.48 -20.78
N THR A 123 12.05 -2.99 -19.66
CA THR A 123 10.74 -3.38 -19.09
C THR A 123 9.68 -2.37 -19.50
N LYS A 124 8.57 -2.83 -20.07
CA LYS A 124 7.51 -1.98 -20.64
C LYS A 124 6.40 -1.75 -19.62
N LEU A 125 6.09 -0.50 -19.31
CA LEU A 125 4.99 -0.16 -18.41
C LEU A 125 3.66 -0.37 -19.12
N GLU A 126 2.72 -1.06 -18.48
CA GLU A 126 1.31 -1.00 -18.89
C GLU A 126 0.65 0.22 -18.23
N ARG A 127 0.55 0.19 -16.90
CA ARG A 127 -0.12 1.20 -16.07
C ARG A 127 0.36 1.12 -14.62
N GLY A 128 0.39 2.25 -13.93
CA GLY A 128 0.58 2.30 -12.48
C GLY A 128 -0.09 3.51 -11.83
N ASN A 129 -0.03 3.57 -10.50
CA ASN A 129 -0.29 4.78 -9.73
C ASN A 129 0.96 5.18 -8.95
N VAL A 130 1.04 6.47 -8.61
CA VAL A 130 2.14 7.04 -7.84
C VAL A 130 1.59 8.01 -6.79
N THR A 131 1.97 7.87 -5.53
CA THR A 131 1.91 8.98 -4.56
C THR A 131 3.17 9.81 -4.71
N PHE A 132 3.02 11.14 -4.83
CA PHE A 132 4.12 12.10 -4.78
C PHE A 132 4.06 12.91 -3.49
N GLY A 133 5.23 13.11 -2.89
CA GLY A 133 5.45 13.92 -1.69
C GLY A 133 6.94 14.07 -1.42
N GLU A 134 7.33 13.91 -0.17
CA GLU A 134 8.72 14.03 0.28
C GLU A 134 9.12 12.98 1.33
N ARG A 135 10.43 12.73 1.42
CA ARG A 135 11.10 11.94 2.46
C ARG A 135 12.42 12.64 2.79
N ASP A 136 12.76 12.73 4.07
CA ASP A 136 14.00 13.37 4.56
C ASP A 136 14.24 14.80 4.02
N GLY A 137 13.15 15.52 3.71
CA GLY A 137 13.17 16.87 3.13
C GLY A 137 13.43 16.95 1.62
N ALA A 138 13.52 15.81 0.93
CA ALA A 138 13.70 15.71 -0.53
C ALA A 138 12.44 15.16 -1.23
N PRO A 139 12.17 15.52 -2.50
CA PRO A 139 11.04 14.97 -3.25
C PRO A 139 11.15 13.45 -3.42
N PHE A 140 10.09 12.73 -3.05
CA PHE A 140 10.04 11.27 -3.04
C PHE A 140 8.70 10.75 -3.56
N ILE A 141 8.68 9.52 -4.11
CA ILE A 141 7.47 8.87 -4.62
C ILE A 141 7.27 7.45 -4.09
N HIS A 142 6.02 7.00 -4.07
CA HIS A 142 5.64 5.61 -3.84
C HIS A 142 4.86 5.11 -5.07
N CYS A 143 5.39 4.13 -5.80
CA CYS A 143 4.87 3.73 -7.12
C CYS A 143 4.54 2.23 -7.19
N HIS A 144 3.27 1.91 -7.47
CA HIS A 144 2.80 0.55 -7.75
C HIS A 144 2.28 0.47 -9.19
N ALA A 145 2.65 -0.60 -9.91
CA ALA A 145 2.36 -0.73 -11.35
C ALA A 145 2.20 -2.18 -11.82
N THR A 146 1.78 -2.35 -13.07
CA THR A 146 1.94 -3.57 -13.86
C THR A 146 2.74 -3.33 -15.14
N TRP A 147 3.54 -4.31 -15.54
CA TRP A 147 4.52 -4.20 -16.63
C TRP A 147 4.75 -5.54 -17.34
N ILE A 148 5.41 -5.48 -18.49
CA ILE A 148 5.89 -6.63 -19.27
C ILE A 148 7.41 -6.64 -19.25
N GLU A 149 8.01 -7.72 -18.75
CA GLU A 149 9.45 -7.97 -18.72
C GLU A 149 10.00 -8.39 -20.11
N PRO A 150 11.32 -8.32 -20.34
CA PRO A 150 11.94 -8.62 -21.65
C PRO A 150 11.69 -10.04 -22.21
N ASP A 151 11.33 -11.01 -21.35
CA ASP A 151 10.95 -12.38 -21.73
C ASP A 151 9.45 -12.50 -22.13
N GLY A 152 8.68 -11.41 -22.02
CA GLY A 152 7.24 -11.36 -22.24
C GLY A 152 6.39 -11.67 -21.00
N LYS A 153 7.00 -11.91 -19.84
CA LYS A 153 6.29 -12.16 -18.58
C LYS A 153 5.61 -10.88 -18.08
N ARG A 154 4.31 -10.99 -17.77
CA ARG A 154 3.56 -9.92 -17.11
C ARG A 154 3.81 -9.95 -15.60
N CYS A 155 4.20 -8.82 -15.04
CA CYS A 155 4.51 -8.64 -13.63
C CYS A 155 3.83 -7.39 -13.06
N ALA A 156 3.86 -7.28 -11.73
CA ALA A 156 3.29 -6.20 -10.95
C ALA A 156 3.96 -6.14 -9.58
N GLY A 157 3.94 -4.97 -8.94
CA GLY A 157 4.58 -4.74 -7.65
C GLY A 157 5.02 -3.29 -7.44
N HIS A 158 5.99 -3.10 -6.56
CA HIS A 158 6.49 -1.80 -6.11
C HIS A 158 7.77 -1.40 -6.86
N ILE A 159 7.74 -0.28 -7.58
CA ILE A 159 8.89 0.21 -8.38
C ILE A 159 9.83 1.04 -7.49
N LEU A 160 11.13 0.72 -7.49
CA LEU A 160 12.13 1.43 -6.70
C LEU A 160 12.44 2.82 -7.30
N PRO A 161 12.14 3.94 -6.61
CA PRO A 161 12.05 5.27 -7.23
C PRO A 161 13.32 5.85 -7.86
N HIS A 162 14.47 5.64 -7.21
CA HIS A 162 15.75 6.21 -7.66
C HIS A 162 16.58 5.24 -8.51
N GLU A 163 16.27 3.94 -8.46
CA GLU A 163 16.99 2.89 -9.17
C GLU A 163 16.39 2.65 -10.57
N THR A 164 15.08 2.80 -10.71
CA THR A 164 14.37 2.65 -11.99
C THR A 164 14.54 3.91 -12.87
N MET A 165 15.08 3.72 -14.07
CA MET A 165 15.38 4.79 -15.02
C MET A 165 14.46 4.73 -16.24
N VAL A 166 13.94 5.87 -16.70
CA VAL A 166 13.08 5.97 -17.89
C VAL A 166 13.93 5.72 -19.15
N SER A 167 13.53 4.75 -19.99
CA SER A 167 14.15 4.48 -21.30
C SER A 167 13.31 4.99 -22.48
N GLN A 168 11.98 4.96 -22.35
CA GLN A 168 11.04 5.52 -23.33
C GLN A 168 9.99 6.39 -22.62
N PRO A 169 9.50 7.48 -23.24
CA PRO A 169 8.58 8.41 -22.59
C PRO A 169 7.34 7.73 -22.01
N VAL A 170 7.15 7.89 -20.70
CA VAL A 170 5.98 7.40 -19.95
C VAL A 170 5.00 8.57 -19.79
N ARG A 171 3.72 8.38 -20.11
CA ARG A 171 2.73 9.45 -19.87
C ARG A 171 2.35 9.49 -18.40
N ALA A 172 2.35 10.68 -17.82
CA ALA A 172 1.87 10.95 -16.47
C ALA A 172 0.66 11.91 -16.49
N THR A 173 -0.33 11.62 -15.66
CA THR A 173 -1.41 12.55 -15.30
C THR A 173 -1.50 12.63 -13.79
N ALA A 174 -1.45 13.84 -13.25
CA ALA A 174 -1.31 14.12 -11.82
C ALA A 174 -2.48 14.97 -11.31
N TRP A 175 -3.04 14.57 -10.17
CA TRP A 175 -3.98 15.35 -9.38
C TRP A 175 -3.31 15.70 -8.06
N GLY A 176 -2.97 16.98 -7.89
CA GLY A 176 -2.19 17.45 -6.76
C GLY A 176 -2.70 18.73 -6.13
N VAL A 177 -2.12 19.05 -4.98
CA VAL A 177 -2.45 20.22 -4.14
C VAL A 177 -1.16 20.90 -3.67
N GLU A 178 -1.28 22.16 -3.27
CA GLU A 178 -0.19 22.97 -2.72
C GLU A 178 -0.26 23.05 -1.18
N ASP A 179 -1.47 23.09 -0.62
CA ASP A 179 -1.77 23.31 0.79
C ASP A 179 -1.74 22.03 1.67
N ILE A 180 -1.26 20.90 1.13
CA ILE A 180 -1.02 19.64 1.85
C ILE A 180 0.29 19.04 1.35
N ARG A 181 1.15 18.57 2.27
CA ARG A 181 2.33 17.74 1.98
C ARG A 181 1.98 16.27 2.21
N MET A 182 2.52 15.36 1.39
CA MET A 182 2.66 13.96 1.80
C MET A 182 4.08 13.77 2.30
N ILE A 183 4.26 13.39 3.57
CA ILE A 183 5.58 13.18 4.17
C ILE A 183 5.73 11.70 4.51
N SER A 184 6.85 11.08 4.11
CA SER A 184 7.15 9.69 4.43
C SER A 184 8.02 9.59 5.67
N GLU A 185 7.43 9.18 6.78
CA GLU A 185 8.05 9.17 8.12
C GLU A 185 7.82 7.81 8.83
N PRO A 186 8.63 7.48 9.87
CA PRO A 186 8.44 6.24 10.65
C PRO A 186 7.09 6.19 11.38
N ASP A 187 6.28 5.18 11.06
CA ASP A 187 4.96 4.96 11.64
C ASP A 187 5.01 3.97 12.82
N ALA A 188 4.60 4.43 14.00
CA ALA A 188 4.72 3.68 15.24
C ALA A 188 3.77 2.47 15.35
N GLU A 189 2.73 2.35 14.52
CA GLU A 189 1.81 1.21 14.51
C GLU A 189 2.42 0.05 13.71
N THR A 190 2.91 0.33 12.51
CA THR A 190 3.41 -0.65 11.52
C THR A 190 4.91 -0.93 11.58
N ALA A 191 5.68 -0.02 12.18
CA ALA A 191 7.16 0.07 12.14
C ALA A 191 7.79 0.35 10.75
N PHE A 192 6.97 0.62 9.71
CA PHE A 192 7.46 1.06 8.39
C PHE A 192 7.67 2.59 8.33
N THR A 193 8.51 3.05 7.40
CA THR A 193 8.55 4.47 6.97
C THR A 193 7.56 4.67 5.82
N ILE A 194 6.43 5.32 6.09
CA ILE A 194 5.28 5.41 5.17
C ILE A 194 4.69 6.82 5.07
N PHE A 195 4.00 7.06 3.96
CA PHE A 195 3.44 8.36 3.61
C PHE A 195 2.17 8.71 4.43
N HIS A 196 2.14 9.90 5.02
CA HIS A 196 0.94 10.49 5.64
C HIS A 196 0.74 11.96 5.23
N PRO A 197 -0.51 12.46 5.18
CA PRO A 197 -0.80 13.83 4.77
C PRO A 197 -0.67 14.81 5.94
N VAL A 198 0.10 15.89 5.73
CA VAL A 198 0.25 16.99 6.68
C VAL A 198 -0.26 18.28 6.04
N PRO A 199 -1.28 18.96 6.63
CA PRO A 199 -1.79 20.22 6.11
C PRO A 199 -0.76 21.34 6.30
N LEU A 200 -0.78 22.32 5.41
CA LEU A 200 -0.08 23.59 5.57
C LEU A 200 -1.06 24.71 5.94
N ASP A 201 -0.54 25.77 6.57
CA ASP A 201 -1.28 27.02 6.70
C ASP A 201 -1.62 27.55 5.30
N LYS A 202 -2.89 27.87 5.06
CA LYS A 202 -3.36 28.24 3.72
C LYS A 202 -2.73 29.56 3.27
N THR A 203 -1.96 29.51 2.19
CA THR A 203 -1.56 30.69 1.44
C THR A 203 -2.80 31.40 0.91
N SER A 204 -2.88 32.73 1.10
CA SER A 204 -4.08 33.53 0.88
C SER A 204 -4.39 33.83 -0.61
N GLY A 205 -4.18 32.85 -1.50
CA GLY A 205 -4.34 33.01 -2.95
C GLY A 205 -5.73 32.62 -3.46
N ASP A 206 -6.16 33.28 -4.55
CA ASP A 206 -7.39 32.97 -5.30
C ASP A 206 -7.27 31.65 -6.13
N ALA A 207 -6.80 30.57 -5.50
CA ALA A 207 -6.62 29.28 -6.15
C ALA A 207 -7.99 28.64 -6.46
N THR A 208 -8.40 28.70 -7.72
CA THR A 208 -9.63 28.05 -8.21
C THR A 208 -9.35 26.65 -8.74
N GLY A 209 -9.95 25.63 -8.12
CA GLY A 209 -9.87 24.24 -8.54
C GLY A 209 -10.94 23.40 -7.82
N PRO A 210 -11.14 22.12 -8.22
CA PRO A 210 -12.00 21.21 -7.48
C PRO A 210 -11.45 20.97 -6.07
N ARG A 211 -12.33 20.60 -5.13
CA ARG A 211 -11.92 20.22 -3.79
C ARG A 211 -11.29 18.83 -3.82
N THR A 212 -9.99 18.76 -3.51
CA THR A 212 -9.23 17.51 -3.52
C THR A 212 -8.86 17.11 -2.11
N ILE A 213 -9.16 15.86 -1.75
CA ILE A 213 -8.78 15.26 -0.48
C ILE A 213 -7.56 14.38 -0.70
N ILE A 214 -6.49 14.69 0.02
CA ILE A 214 -5.34 13.80 0.17
C ILE A 214 -5.53 13.04 1.49
N ALA A 215 -5.39 11.71 1.46
CA ALA A 215 -5.73 10.86 2.59
C ALA A 215 -4.80 9.64 2.73
N ARG A 216 -4.75 9.09 3.96
CA ARG A 216 -4.10 7.83 4.32
C ARG A 216 -5.07 7.00 5.17
N VAL A 217 -5.23 5.72 4.87
CA VAL A 217 -5.97 4.75 5.71
C VAL A 217 -4.98 3.83 6.41
N ARG A 218 -5.19 3.59 7.71
CA ARG A 218 -4.33 2.75 8.57
C ARG A 218 -4.69 1.24 8.46
N PRO A 219 -3.84 0.33 8.97
CA PRO A 219 -4.09 -1.11 8.96
C PRO A 219 -5.47 -1.54 9.45
N ASN A 220 -5.92 -2.71 9.00
CA ASN A 220 -7.13 -3.41 9.42
C ASN A 220 -8.48 -2.72 9.11
N GLU A 221 -8.50 -1.49 8.62
CA GLU A 221 -9.74 -0.82 8.18
C GLU A 221 -10.17 -1.30 6.79
N ASP A 222 -11.46 -1.57 6.59
CA ASP A 222 -12.00 -1.82 5.24
C ASP A 222 -11.93 -0.55 4.39
N ILE A 223 -11.18 -0.63 3.29
CA ILE A 223 -10.86 0.52 2.43
C ILE A 223 -12.10 1.23 1.88
N ILE A 224 -13.19 0.50 1.60
CA ILE A 224 -14.43 1.10 1.08
C ILE A 224 -15.16 1.88 2.16
N THR A 225 -15.35 1.31 3.36
CA THR A 225 -15.99 2.03 4.47
C THR A 225 -15.17 3.24 4.95
N ALA A 226 -13.84 3.15 4.89
CA ALA A 226 -12.93 4.26 5.17
C ALA A 226 -13.08 5.39 4.13
N LEU A 227 -13.13 5.08 2.83
CA LEU A 227 -13.37 6.05 1.76
C LEU A 227 -14.70 6.81 1.93
N GLU A 228 -15.77 6.09 2.28
CA GLU A 228 -17.06 6.72 2.58
C GLU A 228 -17.00 7.61 3.83
N ALA A 229 -16.23 7.21 4.85
CA ALA A 229 -16.02 7.99 6.07
C ALA A 229 -15.23 9.27 5.81
N ILE A 230 -14.22 9.22 4.92
CA ILE A 230 -13.50 10.38 4.40
C ILE A 230 -14.47 11.33 3.70
N CYS A 231 -15.33 10.83 2.80
CA CYS A 231 -16.34 11.66 2.12
C CYS A 231 -17.31 12.31 3.11
N ARG A 232 -17.73 11.60 4.16
CA ARG A 232 -18.55 12.16 5.25
C ARG A 232 -17.81 13.21 6.09
N LYS A 233 -16.53 12.98 6.45
CA LYS A 233 -15.68 13.92 7.22
C LYS A 233 -15.56 15.27 6.51
N HIS A 234 -15.42 15.27 5.19
CA HIS A 234 -15.27 16.48 4.38
C HIS A 234 -16.59 17.02 3.81
N GLY A 235 -17.73 16.35 4.00
CA GLY A 235 -19.01 16.79 3.44
C GLY A 235 -19.05 16.76 1.91
N LEU A 236 -18.47 15.73 1.30
CA LEU A 236 -18.53 15.44 -0.13
C LEU A 236 -19.80 14.63 -0.43
N ALA A 237 -20.63 15.05 -1.39
CA ALA A 237 -21.78 14.25 -1.83
C ALA A 237 -21.32 12.96 -2.55
N GLY A 238 -20.30 13.12 -3.39
CA GLY A 238 -19.50 12.04 -3.95
C GLY A 238 -18.16 12.55 -4.46
N ALA A 239 -17.29 11.63 -4.85
CA ALA A 239 -15.94 11.96 -5.30
C ALA A 239 -15.41 10.91 -6.29
N HIS A 240 -14.58 11.36 -7.23
CA HIS A 240 -13.79 10.52 -8.11
C HIS A 240 -12.51 10.07 -7.41
N LEU A 241 -12.19 8.77 -7.51
CA LEU A 241 -10.87 8.27 -7.12
C LEU A 241 -9.88 8.59 -8.25
N ARG A 242 -8.94 9.51 -7.97
CA ARG A 242 -7.95 9.97 -8.96
C ARG A 242 -6.67 9.14 -8.97
N GLY A 243 -6.34 8.54 -7.83
CA GLY A 243 -5.32 7.52 -7.71
C GLY A 243 -5.15 7.07 -6.27
N GLY A 244 -4.41 5.99 -6.09
CA GLY A 244 -3.99 5.50 -4.79
C GLY A 244 -3.14 4.23 -4.88
N VAL A 245 -2.26 4.06 -3.89
CA VAL A 245 -1.36 2.91 -3.73
C VAL A 245 -1.42 2.43 -2.28
N GLY A 246 -1.17 1.14 -2.05
CA GLY A 246 -1.18 0.59 -0.71
C GLY A 246 -1.20 -0.93 -0.72
N SER A 247 -1.52 -1.52 0.43
CA SER A 247 -1.54 -2.96 0.63
C SER A 247 -2.82 -3.45 1.32
N LEU A 248 -3.30 -4.64 0.96
CA LEU A 248 -4.53 -5.25 1.51
C LEU A 248 -4.27 -6.66 2.07
N ILE A 249 -5.09 -7.08 3.04
CA ILE A 249 -5.08 -8.44 3.60
C ILE A 249 -5.89 -9.38 2.68
N GLY A 250 -5.26 -9.69 1.55
CA GLY A 250 -5.89 -10.33 0.39
C GLY A 250 -6.98 -9.45 -0.23
N ALA A 251 -7.85 -10.06 -1.04
CA ALA A 251 -8.97 -9.35 -1.66
C ALA A 251 -10.25 -10.19 -1.74
N ARG A 252 -11.40 -9.52 -1.74
CA ARG A 252 -12.71 -10.07 -2.15
C ARG A 252 -13.30 -9.14 -3.20
N TYR A 253 -13.59 -9.69 -4.36
CA TYR A 253 -14.14 -8.95 -5.49
C TYR A 253 -15.65 -9.18 -5.62
N THR A 254 -16.37 -8.21 -6.18
CA THR A 254 -17.83 -8.29 -6.41
C THR A 254 -18.23 -9.42 -7.36
N ASN A 255 -17.31 -9.88 -8.21
CA ASN A 255 -17.48 -11.05 -9.08
C ASN A 255 -17.32 -12.41 -8.35
N GLY A 256 -17.11 -12.41 -7.03
CA GLY A 256 -16.94 -13.62 -6.21
C GLY A 256 -15.53 -14.22 -6.20
N SER A 257 -14.59 -13.69 -6.99
CA SER A 257 -13.19 -14.09 -6.91
C SER A 257 -12.50 -13.52 -5.66
N ARG A 258 -11.40 -14.15 -5.25
CA ARG A 258 -10.73 -13.87 -3.97
C ARG A 258 -9.23 -14.14 -4.02
N VAL A 259 -8.47 -13.30 -3.34
CA VAL A 259 -7.05 -13.55 -3.02
C VAL A 259 -6.95 -13.98 -1.56
N GLY A 260 -6.24 -15.08 -1.33
CA GLY A 260 -6.06 -15.73 -0.02
C GLY A 260 -4.65 -15.56 0.52
N ASP A 261 -4.22 -14.31 0.66
CA ASP A 261 -2.91 -13.90 1.17
C ASP A 261 -3.07 -12.91 2.35
N ILE A 262 -2.00 -12.65 3.10
CA ILE A 262 -1.95 -11.64 4.17
C ILE A 262 -1.20 -10.37 3.76
N ALA A 263 -0.35 -10.45 2.73
CA ALA A 263 0.34 -9.31 2.13
C ALA A 263 0.06 -9.26 0.63
N THR A 264 -0.28 -8.07 0.13
CA THR A 264 -0.50 -7.79 -1.31
C THR A 264 -0.12 -6.34 -1.57
N GLU A 265 0.48 -6.03 -2.72
CA GLU A 265 0.62 -4.63 -3.17
C GLU A 265 -0.46 -4.31 -4.21
N VAL A 266 -1.07 -3.13 -4.09
CA VAL A 266 -2.25 -2.73 -4.86
C VAL A 266 -2.14 -1.30 -5.39
N PHE A 267 -2.81 -1.03 -6.51
CA PHE A 267 -3.11 0.33 -6.97
C PHE A 267 -4.52 0.46 -7.52
N ILE A 268 -5.05 1.68 -7.49
CA ILE A 268 -6.41 1.99 -7.97
C ILE A 268 -6.42 2.06 -9.50
N THR A 269 -7.30 1.26 -10.13
CA THR A 269 -7.56 1.34 -11.57
C THR A 269 -8.70 2.29 -11.90
N GLY A 270 -9.63 2.50 -10.97
CA GLY A 270 -10.71 3.47 -11.08
C GLY A 270 -11.68 3.41 -9.90
N GLY A 271 -12.65 4.32 -9.86
CA GLY A 271 -13.74 4.24 -8.90
C GLY A 271 -14.43 5.57 -8.60
N PHE A 272 -15.49 5.47 -7.83
CA PHE A 272 -16.32 6.57 -7.35
C PHE A 272 -16.76 6.28 -5.92
N VAL A 273 -16.82 7.30 -5.07
CA VAL A 273 -17.27 7.18 -3.68
C VAL A 273 -18.49 8.07 -3.48
N SER A 274 -19.49 7.61 -2.73
CA SER A 274 -20.58 8.47 -2.27
C SER A 274 -20.73 8.38 -0.76
N ALA A 275 -20.96 9.52 -0.09
CA ALA A 275 -21.12 9.57 1.36
C ALA A 275 -22.30 8.73 1.88
N ASN A 276 -23.30 8.46 1.03
CA ASN A 276 -24.46 7.61 1.33
C ASN A 276 -24.26 6.12 0.92
N SER A 277 -23.08 5.73 0.48
CA SER A 277 -22.71 4.37 0.00
C SER A 277 -23.36 3.90 -1.32
N SER A 278 -24.42 4.53 -1.81
CA SER A 278 -25.29 4.00 -2.89
C SER A 278 -24.63 3.79 -4.25
N ARG A 279 -23.48 4.44 -4.48
CA ARG A 279 -22.68 4.36 -5.72
C ARG A 279 -21.20 4.10 -5.45
N THR A 280 -20.83 3.67 -4.24
CA THR A 280 -19.41 3.49 -3.89
C THR A 280 -18.85 2.22 -4.53
N GLN A 281 -17.86 2.41 -5.40
CA GLN A 281 -17.15 1.36 -6.12
C GLN A 281 -15.66 1.72 -6.20
N LEU A 282 -14.81 0.79 -5.77
CA LEU A 282 -13.35 0.89 -5.86
C LEU A 282 -12.86 -0.29 -6.71
N GLU A 283 -12.15 0.01 -7.79
CA GLU A 283 -11.48 -0.97 -8.63
C GLU A 283 -9.97 -0.89 -8.44
N ILE A 284 -9.34 -2.05 -8.30
CA ILE A 284 -7.89 -2.17 -8.14
C ILE A 284 -7.29 -3.13 -9.16
N THR A 285 -5.97 -3.03 -9.33
CA THR A 285 -5.11 -4.17 -9.65
C THR A 285 -4.20 -4.42 -8.45
N MET A 286 -3.93 -5.69 -8.15
CA MET A 286 -3.01 -6.10 -7.08
C MET A 286 -2.17 -7.31 -7.46
N VAL A 287 -1.11 -7.54 -6.70
CA VAL A 287 -0.28 -8.74 -6.75
C VAL A 287 -0.14 -9.37 -5.36
N ASP A 288 -0.15 -10.71 -5.30
CA ASP A 288 0.08 -11.48 -4.07
C ASP A 288 1.56 -11.90 -3.87
N THR A 289 1.88 -12.52 -2.73
CA THR A 289 3.26 -12.92 -2.39
C THR A 289 3.86 -13.99 -3.32
N LYS A 290 3.09 -14.52 -4.27
CA LYS A 290 3.49 -15.54 -5.25
C LYS A 290 3.56 -14.96 -6.67
N GLY A 291 3.34 -13.65 -6.83
CA GLY A 291 3.24 -13.01 -8.14
C GLY A 291 1.90 -13.17 -8.84
N GLY A 292 0.85 -13.63 -8.12
CA GLY A 292 -0.50 -13.75 -8.63
C GLY A 292 -1.15 -12.38 -8.82
N ILE A 293 -1.25 -11.91 -10.07
CA ILE A 293 -1.87 -10.62 -10.40
C ILE A 293 -3.38 -10.79 -10.56
N THR A 294 -4.18 -9.97 -9.87
CA THR A 294 -5.64 -9.93 -10.02
C THR A 294 -6.15 -8.49 -10.13
N ASN A 295 -7.35 -8.32 -10.69
CA ASN A 295 -8.02 -7.02 -10.80
C ASN A 295 -9.54 -7.13 -10.63
N GLY A 296 -10.19 -6.00 -10.38
CA GLY A 296 -11.65 -5.88 -10.34
C GLY A 296 -12.18 -4.96 -9.25
N ALA A 297 -13.50 -4.84 -9.19
CA ALA A 297 -14.22 -4.07 -8.17
C ALA A 297 -14.24 -4.81 -6.83
N LEU A 298 -13.86 -4.12 -5.76
CA LEU A 298 -13.81 -4.65 -4.39
C LEU A 298 -15.18 -4.73 -3.73
N LEU A 299 -15.37 -5.76 -2.89
CA LEU A 299 -16.54 -5.95 -2.05
C LEU A 299 -16.43 -5.11 -0.75
N ARG A 300 -17.47 -4.36 -0.43
CA ARG A 300 -17.54 -3.47 0.75
C ARG A 300 -17.55 -4.24 2.07
N GLY A 301 -16.77 -3.81 3.05
CA GLY A 301 -16.65 -4.46 4.36
C GLY A 301 -15.79 -5.74 4.36
N GLU A 302 -15.10 -6.01 3.25
CA GLU A 302 -14.40 -7.26 2.96
C GLU A 302 -13.01 -7.01 2.33
N ASN A 303 -12.42 -5.82 2.50
CA ASN A 303 -11.08 -5.50 2.00
C ASN A 303 -10.29 -4.63 3.00
N PRO A 304 -9.83 -5.22 4.13
CA PRO A 304 -9.04 -4.52 5.13
C PRO A 304 -7.61 -4.23 4.66
N VAL A 305 -7.11 -3.03 4.99
CA VAL A 305 -5.75 -2.56 4.71
C VAL A 305 -4.71 -3.41 5.46
N CYS A 306 -3.58 -3.71 4.81
CA CYS A 306 -2.46 -4.44 5.41
C CYS A 306 -1.54 -3.47 6.17
N ILE A 307 -0.76 -2.63 5.49
CA ILE A 307 0.17 -1.66 6.12
C ILE A 307 -0.34 -0.22 5.99
N THR A 308 -0.72 0.22 4.80
CA THR A 308 -1.24 1.57 4.55
C THR A 308 -2.02 1.61 3.24
N PHE A 309 -2.86 2.63 3.06
CA PHE A 309 -3.44 2.97 1.75
C PHE A 309 -3.45 4.48 1.57
N GLU A 310 -2.69 4.96 0.58
CA GLU A 310 -2.55 6.37 0.19
C GLU A 310 -3.55 6.70 -0.93
N LEU A 311 -4.22 7.85 -0.83
CA LEU A 311 -5.43 8.14 -1.59
C LEU A 311 -5.53 9.60 -2.03
N CYS A 312 -6.00 9.82 -3.27
CA CYS A 312 -6.46 11.11 -3.76
C CYS A 312 -7.91 11.01 -4.25
N LEU A 313 -8.80 11.77 -3.61
CA LEU A 313 -10.21 11.91 -3.99
C LEU A 313 -10.43 13.33 -4.52
N GLU A 314 -11.21 13.49 -5.59
CA GLU A 314 -11.60 14.80 -6.13
C GLU A 314 -13.14 14.91 -6.13
N GLU A 315 -13.68 16.04 -5.68
CA GLU A 315 -15.13 16.30 -5.67
C GLU A 315 -15.74 16.21 -7.09
N ALA A 316 -17.00 15.76 -7.17
CA ALA A 316 -17.71 15.40 -8.39
C ALA A 316 -18.98 16.24 -8.63
#